data_AF-A0A495ZGR3-F1
#
_entry.id   AF-A0A495ZGR3-F1
#
_cell.length_a   1.000
_cell.length_b   1.000
_cell.length_c   1.000
_cell.angle_alpha   90.00
_cell.angle_beta   90.00
_cell.angle_gamma   90.00
#
_symmetry.space_group_name_H-M   'P 1'
#
loop_
_entity.id
_entity.type
_entity.pdbx_description
1 polymer ?
#
loop_
_entity_poly.entity_id
_entity_poly.type
_entity_poly.pdbx_seq_one_letter_code
_entity_poly.pdbx_strand_id
1 'polypeptide(L)'
;MTRNLKFYLGLSVILFGSFCLGFGAAAQNDFKLGVVDTQRVFENFTKAQEANEVLKRAQDKLTGELQGLQQEIDTMVDRLEKQRLFLEAPETQRLEADIRLKGQALQQRLEDGQEQILAKREELLAPLTQEIESLLQQVGESEGFSLILEKRLVTLYVDPKYDLTERVLKLLNDTYEKEQSKDAQQSAPPPETETGKEGEKNN
;
A
#
# COMPACT_ATOMS: atom_id res chain seq x y z
N MET A 1 -45.04 70.61 27.79
CA MET A 1 -45.20 69.14 27.63
C MET A 1 -44.26 68.53 26.56
N THR A 2 -43.06 69.09 26.31
CA THR A 2 -42.20 68.65 25.17
C THR A 2 -40.73 68.37 25.53
N ARG A 3 -40.34 68.41 26.81
CA ARG A 3 -38.93 68.27 27.24
C ARG A 3 -38.43 66.83 27.35
N ASN A 4 -39.33 65.84 27.44
CA ASN A 4 -38.94 64.43 27.64
C ASN A 4 -38.76 63.66 26.31
N LEU A 5 -39.32 64.15 25.20
CA LEU A 5 -39.26 63.46 23.90
C LEU A 5 -37.85 63.48 23.28
N LYS A 6 -37.07 64.54 23.54
CA LYS A 6 -35.67 64.66 23.07
C LYS A 6 -34.71 63.71 23.81
N PHE A 7 -35.05 63.27 25.02
CA PHE A 7 -34.24 62.34 25.82
C PHE A 7 -34.41 60.89 25.36
N TYR A 8 -35.63 60.47 25.00
CA TYR A 8 -35.89 59.14 24.44
C TYR A 8 -35.36 58.96 23.01
N LEU A 9 -35.27 60.04 22.22
CA LEU A 9 -34.65 60.00 20.89
C LEU A 9 -33.14 59.71 20.97
N GLY A 10 -32.44 60.27 21.96
CA GLY A 10 -31.01 60.00 22.18
C GLY A 10 -30.72 58.60 22.72
N LEU A 11 -31.60 58.07 23.58
CA LEU A 11 -31.47 56.74 24.16
C LEU A 11 -31.74 55.62 23.13
N SER A 12 -32.65 55.84 22.18
CA SER A 12 -32.95 54.91 21.08
C SER A 12 -31.79 54.74 20.09
N VAL A 13 -31.06 55.82 19.80
CA VAL A 13 -29.90 55.79 18.88
C VAL A 13 -28.70 55.05 19.49
N ILE A 14 -28.53 55.09 20.81
CA ILE A 14 -27.45 54.35 21.51
C ILE A 14 -27.76 52.86 21.58
N LEU A 15 -29.03 52.48 21.77
CA LEU A 15 -29.47 51.07 21.76
C LEU A 15 -29.47 50.45 20.35
N PHE A 16 -29.73 51.23 19.31
CA PHE A 16 -29.64 50.77 17.91
C PHE A 16 -28.20 50.70 17.41
N GLY A 17 -27.31 51.62 17.84
CA GLY A 17 -25.89 51.60 17.51
C GLY A 17 -25.11 50.43 18.16
N SER A 18 -25.57 49.93 19.30
CA SER A 18 -24.95 48.79 19.99
C SER A 18 -25.36 47.43 19.41
N PHE A 19 -26.42 47.35 18.59
CA PHE A 19 -26.86 46.10 17.94
C PHE A 19 -26.12 45.81 16.63
N CYS A 20 -25.46 46.80 16.03
CA CYS A 20 -24.73 46.64 14.76
C CYS A 20 -23.27 46.16 14.91
N LEU A 21 -22.71 46.06 16.13
CA LEU A 21 -21.34 45.59 16.35
C LEU A 21 -21.22 44.07 16.57
N GLY A 22 -22.34 43.34 16.58
CA GLY A 22 -22.37 41.89 16.82
C GLY A 22 -22.37 41.00 15.56
N PHE A 23 -22.41 41.57 14.36
CA PHE A 23 -22.67 40.82 13.11
C PHE A 23 -21.46 40.73 12.16
N GLY A 24 -20.25 40.64 12.72
CA GLY A 24 -18.99 40.70 11.97
C GLY A 24 -18.05 39.50 12.10
N ALA A 25 -18.40 38.47 12.87
CA ALA A 25 -17.68 37.20 12.83
C ALA A 25 -18.42 36.25 11.89
N ALA A 26 -18.42 36.58 10.59
CA ALA A 26 -18.64 35.54 9.61
C ALA A 26 -17.58 34.47 9.89
N ALA A 27 -18.02 33.26 10.25
CA ALA A 27 -17.15 32.10 10.30
C ALA A 27 -16.55 31.94 8.90
N GLN A 28 -15.38 32.54 8.67
CA GLN A 28 -14.50 32.08 7.61
C GLN A 28 -14.22 30.63 7.97
N ASN A 29 -14.82 29.70 7.23
CA ASN A 29 -14.25 28.36 7.14
C ASN A 29 -12.82 28.59 6.64
N ASP A 30 -11.87 28.60 7.57
CA ASP A 30 -10.46 28.77 7.26
C ASP A 30 -10.10 27.66 6.28
N PHE A 31 -9.89 28.06 5.03
CA PHE A 31 -9.57 27.13 3.96
C PHE A 31 -8.22 26.48 4.30
N LYS A 32 -8.27 25.20 4.68
CA LYS A 32 -7.10 24.46 5.13
C LYS A 32 -6.60 23.56 4.00
N LEU A 33 -5.39 23.84 3.53
CA LEU A 33 -4.72 23.12 2.46
C LEU A 33 -3.68 22.15 3.04
N GLY A 34 -3.68 20.92 2.53
CA GLY A 34 -2.63 19.93 2.78
C GLY A 34 -1.95 19.51 1.48
N VAL A 35 -0.73 19.02 1.59
CA VAL A 35 0.05 18.45 0.48
C VAL A 35 0.61 17.10 0.93
N VAL A 36 0.63 16.11 0.06
CA VAL A 36 1.19 14.78 0.35
C VAL A 36 1.96 14.26 -0.86
N ASP A 37 3.08 13.58 -0.61
CA ASP A 37 3.78 12.77 -1.62
C ASP A 37 3.33 11.31 -1.46
N THR A 38 2.27 10.92 -2.18
CA THR A 38 1.70 9.57 -2.07
C THR A 38 2.68 8.49 -2.48
N GLN A 39 3.54 8.78 -3.47
CA GLN A 39 4.59 7.85 -3.88
C GLN A 39 5.57 7.58 -2.75
N ARG A 40 6.04 8.64 -2.06
CA ARG A 40 6.93 8.48 -0.91
C ARG A 40 6.25 7.74 0.24
N VAL A 41 4.96 8.02 0.49
CA VAL A 41 4.18 7.25 1.48
C VAL A 41 4.18 5.77 1.11
N PHE A 42 3.83 5.44 -0.13
CA PHE A 42 3.78 4.05 -0.60
C PHE A 42 5.13 3.35 -0.52
N GLU A 43 6.23 4.00 -0.95
CA GLU A 43 7.58 3.42 -0.93
C GLU A 43 8.12 3.14 0.48
N ASN A 44 7.66 3.90 1.48
CA ASN A 44 8.13 3.79 2.87
C ASN A 44 7.11 3.12 3.81
N PHE A 45 5.92 2.81 3.32
CA PHE A 45 4.90 2.09 4.08
C PHE A 45 5.35 0.64 4.27
N THR A 46 5.48 0.18 5.52
CA THR A 46 6.06 -1.14 5.85
C THR A 46 5.33 -2.28 5.15
N LYS A 47 3.99 -2.28 5.15
CA LYS A 47 3.17 -3.28 4.45
C LYS A 47 3.44 -3.32 2.94
N ALA A 48 3.69 -2.16 2.32
CA ALA A 48 4.05 -2.08 0.90
C ALA A 48 5.46 -2.59 0.62
N GLN A 49 6.41 -2.34 1.52
CA GLN A 49 7.76 -2.92 1.42
C GLN A 49 7.72 -4.44 1.47
N GLU A 50 6.98 -5.01 2.43
CA GLU A 50 6.78 -6.46 2.55
C GLU A 50 6.11 -7.06 1.30
N ALA A 51 5.08 -6.41 0.76
CA ALA A 51 4.43 -6.81 -0.48
C ALA A 51 5.41 -6.81 -1.68
N ASN A 52 6.27 -5.79 -1.78
CA ASN A 52 7.30 -5.72 -2.81
C ASN A 52 8.35 -6.83 -2.64
N GLU A 53 8.72 -7.22 -1.42
CA GLU A 53 9.61 -8.35 -1.18
C GLU A 53 8.99 -9.69 -1.61
N VAL A 54 7.68 -9.85 -1.42
CA VAL A 54 6.95 -11.03 -1.92
C VAL A 54 6.97 -11.08 -3.45
N LEU A 55 6.76 -9.94 -4.12
CA LEU A 55 6.83 -9.84 -5.59
C LEU A 55 8.23 -10.13 -6.09
N LYS A 56 9.25 -9.55 -5.46
CA LYS A 56 10.66 -9.79 -5.82
C LYS A 56 11.01 -11.28 -5.73
N ARG A 57 10.63 -11.95 -4.63
CA ARG A 57 10.85 -13.40 -4.50
C ARG A 57 10.15 -14.21 -5.59
N ALA A 58 8.95 -13.80 -6.01
CA ALA A 58 8.24 -14.46 -7.10
C ALA A 58 8.94 -14.25 -8.45
N GLN A 59 9.46 -13.04 -8.71
CA GLN A 59 10.26 -12.74 -9.90
C GLN A 59 11.56 -13.55 -9.91
N ASP A 60 12.31 -13.54 -8.82
CA ASP A 60 13.57 -14.27 -8.67
C ASP A 60 13.35 -15.78 -8.91
N LYS A 61 12.25 -16.34 -8.39
CA LYS A 61 11.86 -17.73 -8.62
C LYS A 61 11.60 -18.00 -10.11
N LEU A 62 10.82 -17.16 -10.79
CA LEU A 62 10.56 -17.31 -12.21
C LEU A 62 11.86 -17.21 -13.03
N THR A 63 12.71 -16.24 -12.72
CA THR A 63 14.02 -16.09 -13.37
C THR A 63 14.87 -17.35 -13.20
N GLY A 64 14.92 -17.93 -12.00
CA GLY A 64 15.65 -19.17 -11.76
C GLY A 64 15.10 -20.36 -12.55
N GLU A 65 13.77 -20.51 -12.63
CA GLU A 65 13.12 -21.56 -13.43
C GLU A 65 13.42 -21.42 -14.93
N LEU A 66 13.35 -20.20 -15.46
CA LEU A 66 13.66 -19.91 -16.86
C LEU A 66 15.14 -20.17 -17.18
N GLN A 67 16.06 -19.79 -16.29
CA GLN A 67 17.48 -20.09 -16.42
C GLN A 67 17.75 -21.60 -16.43
N GLY A 68 17.08 -22.36 -15.56
CA GLY A 68 17.18 -23.82 -15.54
C GLY A 68 16.73 -24.45 -16.85
N LEU A 69 15.56 -24.04 -17.37
CA LEU A 69 15.06 -24.52 -18.67
C LEU A 69 16.01 -24.18 -19.81
N GLN A 70 16.55 -22.95 -19.84
CA GLN A 70 17.52 -22.54 -20.85
C GLN A 70 18.80 -23.39 -20.78
N GLN A 71 19.34 -23.62 -19.59
CA GLN A 71 20.55 -24.43 -19.42
C GLN A 71 20.35 -25.89 -19.85
N GLU A 72 19.17 -26.45 -19.61
CA GLU A 72 18.80 -27.79 -20.11
C GLU A 72 18.75 -27.83 -21.64
N ILE A 73 18.17 -26.81 -22.27
CA ILE A 73 18.14 -26.68 -23.74
C ILE A 73 19.58 -26.60 -24.27
N ASP A 74 20.40 -25.71 -23.72
CA ASP A 74 21.79 -25.53 -24.15
C ASP A 74 22.59 -26.83 -24.03
N THR A 75 22.42 -27.58 -22.93
CA THR A 75 23.07 -28.88 -22.73
C THR A 75 22.65 -29.91 -23.78
N MET A 76 21.37 -29.94 -24.16
CA MET A 76 20.87 -30.84 -25.20
C MET A 76 21.36 -30.45 -26.59
N VAL A 77 21.42 -29.14 -26.90
CA VAL A 77 21.96 -28.61 -28.15
C VAL A 77 23.45 -28.97 -28.26
N ASP A 78 24.22 -28.72 -27.21
CA ASP A 78 25.64 -29.10 -27.13
C ASP A 78 25.85 -30.60 -27.37
N ARG A 79 24.99 -31.44 -26.79
CA ARG A 79 25.05 -32.90 -26.99
C ARG A 79 24.77 -33.25 -28.43
N LEU A 80 23.73 -32.67 -29.02
CA LEU A 80 23.35 -32.89 -30.42
C LEU A 80 24.53 -32.51 -31.33
N GLU A 81 25.15 -31.35 -31.14
CA GLU A 81 26.27 -30.89 -31.96
C GLU A 81 27.50 -31.80 -31.85
N LYS A 82 27.90 -32.17 -30.63
CA LYS A 82 29.09 -32.99 -30.38
C LYS A 82 28.93 -34.45 -30.82
N GLN A 83 27.72 -35.00 -30.69
CA GLN A 83 27.46 -36.43 -30.91
C GLN A 83 26.78 -36.73 -32.25
N ARG A 84 26.43 -35.73 -33.06
CA ARG A 84 25.65 -35.88 -34.30
C ARG A 84 26.16 -36.98 -35.24
N LEU A 85 27.47 -37.11 -35.37
CA LEU A 85 28.12 -38.08 -36.27
C LEU A 85 28.13 -39.52 -35.70
N PHE A 86 27.83 -39.67 -34.41
CA PHE A 86 27.84 -40.93 -33.68
C PHE A 86 26.43 -41.42 -33.30
N LEU A 87 25.42 -40.54 -33.32
CA LEU A 87 24.03 -40.87 -33.03
C LEU A 87 23.36 -41.52 -34.25
N GLU A 88 22.51 -42.50 -34.01
CA GLU A 88 21.64 -43.04 -35.06
C GLU A 88 20.53 -42.03 -35.43
N ALA A 89 19.98 -42.16 -36.64
CA ALA A 89 18.95 -41.24 -37.14
C ALA A 89 17.72 -41.12 -36.20
N PRO A 90 17.18 -42.21 -35.62
CA PRO A 90 16.05 -42.11 -34.67
C PRO A 90 16.40 -41.36 -33.38
N GLU A 91 17.60 -41.55 -32.84
CA GLU A 91 18.05 -40.87 -31.62
C GLU A 91 18.25 -39.38 -31.83
N THR A 92 18.81 -39.01 -32.99
CA THR A 92 18.99 -37.62 -33.42
C THR A 92 17.63 -36.92 -33.51
N GLN A 93 16.65 -37.53 -34.19
CA GLN A 93 15.30 -36.99 -34.31
C GLN A 93 14.60 -36.83 -32.97
N ARG A 94 14.80 -37.77 -32.05
CA ARG A 94 14.23 -37.67 -30.69
C ARG A 94 14.83 -36.49 -29.93
N LEU A 95 16.15 -36.32 -29.96
CA LEU A 95 16.82 -35.20 -29.29
C LEU A 95 16.41 -33.84 -29.86
N GLU A 96 16.28 -33.72 -31.19
CA GLU A 96 15.77 -32.51 -31.84
C GLU A 96 14.32 -32.21 -31.42
N ALA A 97 13.47 -33.23 -31.30
CA ALA A 97 12.11 -33.07 -30.82
C ALA A 97 12.06 -32.63 -29.35
N ASP A 98 12.89 -33.21 -28.48
CA ASP A 98 12.99 -32.85 -27.06
C ASP A 98 13.46 -31.39 -26.89
N ILE A 99 14.47 -30.96 -27.66
CA ILE A 99 14.94 -29.56 -27.69
C ILE A 99 13.80 -28.63 -28.08
N ARG A 100 13.05 -28.94 -29.14
CA ARG A 100 11.91 -28.13 -29.59
C ARG A 100 10.83 -28.04 -28.52
N LEU A 101 10.49 -29.16 -27.87
CA LEU A 101 9.49 -29.20 -26.81
C LEU A 101 9.92 -28.37 -25.59
N LYS A 102 11.19 -28.45 -25.18
CA LYS A 102 11.70 -27.59 -24.09
C LYS A 102 11.72 -26.11 -24.48
N GLY A 103 12.06 -25.77 -25.73
CA GLY A 103 11.98 -24.39 -26.23
C GLY A 103 10.56 -23.84 -26.15
N GLN A 104 9.55 -24.64 -26.49
CA GLN A 104 8.14 -24.27 -26.33
C GLN A 104 7.77 -24.10 -24.86
N ALA A 105 8.20 -25.02 -23.99
CA ALA A 105 7.95 -24.93 -22.55
C ALA A 105 8.59 -23.69 -21.91
N LEU A 106 9.79 -23.30 -22.35
CA LEU A 106 10.46 -22.07 -21.92
C LEU A 106 9.64 -20.83 -22.28
N GLN A 107 9.21 -20.73 -23.55
CA GLN A 107 8.40 -19.60 -24.03
C GLN A 107 7.07 -19.52 -23.27
N GLN A 108 6.38 -20.66 -23.11
CA GLN A 108 5.12 -20.72 -22.36
C GLN A 108 5.33 -20.32 -20.89
N ARG A 109 6.39 -20.83 -20.24
CA ARG A 109 6.66 -20.50 -18.83
C ARG A 109 6.97 -19.02 -18.64
N LEU A 110 7.63 -18.39 -19.61
CA LEU A 110 7.91 -16.96 -19.61
C LEU A 110 6.61 -16.14 -19.65
N GLU A 111 5.71 -16.46 -20.57
CA GLU A 111 4.42 -15.78 -20.73
C GLU A 111 3.53 -15.95 -19.49
N ASP A 112 3.29 -17.21 -19.09
CA ASP A 112 2.48 -17.54 -17.91
C ASP A 112 3.07 -16.91 -16.64
N GLY A 113 4.39 -16.93 -16.50
CA GLY A 113 5.09 -16.35 -15.37
C GLY A 113 4.93 -14.83 -15.30
N GLN A 114 5.04 -14.12 -16.42
CA GLN A 114 4.84 -12.68 -16.46
C GLN A 114 3.40 -12.29 -16.11
N GLU A 115 2.41 -13.01 -16.64
CA GLU A 115 1.00 -12.79 -16.32
C GLU A 115 0.74 -13.00 -14.82
N GLN A 116 1.28 -14.08 -14.24
CA GLN A 116 1.17 -14.35 -12.80
C GLN A 116 1.81 -13.26 -11.94
N ILE A 117 2.98 -12.73 -12.33
CA ILE A 117 3.62 -11.63 -11.62
C ILE A 117 2.78 -10.36 -11.70
N LEU A 118 2.19 -10.05 -12.85
CA LEU A 118 1.32 -8.88 -13.01
C LEU A 118 0.04 -9.02 -12.18
N ALA A 119 -0.63 -10.17 -12.23
CA ALA A 119 -1.82 -10.44 -11.44
C ALA A 119 -1.52 -10.34 -9.93
N LYS A 120 -0.41 -10.93 -9.48
CA LYS A 120 0.01 -10.86 -8.09
C LYS A 120 0.40 -9.46 -7.64
N ARG A 121 0.96 -8.65 -8.55
CA ARG A 121 1.24 -7.24 -8.27
C ARG A 121 -0.04 -6.47 -8.01
N GLU A 122 -1.05 -6.67 -8.85
CA GLU A 122 -2.35 -6.02 -8.66
C GLU A 122 -2.99 -6.45 -7.34
N GLU A 123 -3.02 -7.76 -7.07
CA GLU A 123 -3.56 -8.34 -5.83
C GLU A 123 -2.91 -7.75 -4.57
N LEU A 124 -1.58 -7.59 -4.58
CA LEU A 124 -0.84 -7.14 -3.40
C LEU A 124 -0.79 -5.63 -3.25
N LEU A 125 -0.70 -4.87 -4.34
CA LEU A 125 -0.43 -3.43 -4.29
C LEU A 125 -1.69 -2.58 -4.39
N ALA A 126 -2.71 -3.01 -5.13
CA ALA A 126 -3.94 -2.21 -5.30
C ALA A 126 -4.66 -1.92 -3.96
N PRO A 127 -4.79 -2.88 -3.02
CA PRO A 127 -5.40 -2.60 -1.73
C PRO A 127 -4.63 -1.58 -0.90
N LEU A 128 -3.31 -1.51 -1.06
CA LEU A 128 -2.46 -0.58 -0.32
C LEU A 128 -2.66 0.86 -0.79
N THR A 129 -2.84 1.05 -2.10
CA THR A 129 -3.22 2.36 -2.65
C THR A 129 -4.57 2.82 -2.09
N GLN A 130 -5.55 1.92 -2.03
CA GLN A 130 -6.86 2.22 -1.44
C GLN A 130 -6.77 2.55 0.05
N GLU A 131 -5.90 1.87 0.79
CA GLU A 131 -5.65 2.12 2.20
C GLU A 131 -5.07 3.54 2.42
N ILE A 132 -4.10 3.94 1.59
CA ILE A 132 -3.53 5.30 1.61
C ILE A 132 -4.60 6.35 1.30
N GLU A 133 -5.39 6.14 0.23
CA GLU A 133 -6.48 7.06 -0.16
C GLU A 133 -7.53 7.21 0.93
N SER A 134 -7.96 6.08 1.53
CA SER A 134 -8.94 6.09 2.62
C SER A 134 -8.42 6.84 3.84
N LEU A 135 -7.15 6.62 4.22
CA LEU A 135 -6.55 7.35 5.34
C LEU A 135 -6.46 8.85 5.05
N LEU A 136 -6.07 9.24 3.83
CA LEU A 136 -6.02 10.64 3.43
C LEU A 136 -7.38 11.31 3.52
N GLN A 137 -8.44 10.62 3.09
CA GLN A 137 -9.81 11.10 3.26
C GLN A 137 -10.17 11.28 4.74
N GLN A 138 -9.86 10.29 5.59
CA GLN A 138 -10.12 10.36 7.03
C GLN A 138 -9.36 11.51 7.71
N VAL A 139 -8.08 11.72 7.35
CA VAL A 139 -7.29 12.86 7.84
C VAL A 139 -7.90 14.17 7.36
N GLY A 140 -8.33 14.23 6.10
CA GLY A 140 -8.98 15.41 5.53
C GLY A 140 -10.25 15.80 6.29
N GLU A 141 -11.13 14.84 6.53
CA GLU A 141 -12.40 15.04 7.24
C GLU A 141 -12.19 15.35 8.73
N SER A 142 -11.35 14.56 9.43
CA SER A 142 -11.16 14.70 10.88
C SER A 142 -10.40 15.95 11.28
N GLU A 143 -9.49 16.43 10.44
CA GLU A 143 -8.68 17.63 10.72
C GLU A 143 -9.16 18.88 9.96
N GLY A 144 -10.28 18.79 9.25
CA GLY A 144 -10.93 19.91 8.56
C GLY A 144 -10.14 20.45 7.37
N PHE A 145 -9.37 19.63 6.66
CA PHE A 145 -8.76 20.04 5.41
C PHE A 145 -9.82 20.20 4.32
N SER A 146 -9.80 21.35 3.64
CA SER A 146 -10.67 21.62 2.50
C SER A 146 -10.13 20.99 1.22
N LEU A 147 -8.81 20.75 1.14
CA LEU A 147 -8.14 20.19 -0.02
C LEU A 147 -6.81 19.54 0.40
N ILE A 148 -6.53 18.34 -0.13
CA ILE A 148 -5.21 17.71 -0.05
C ILE A 148 -4.71 17.49 -1.48
N LEU A 149 -3.50 17.96 -1.77
CA LEU A 149 -2.91 17.93 -3.10
C LEU A 149 -1.71 16.97 -3.18
N GLU A 150 -1.55 16.33 -4.33
CA GLU A 150 -0.35 15.56 -4.64
C GLU A 150 0.84 16.49 -4.89
N LYS A 151 1.90 16.32 -4.10
CA LYS A 151 3.09 17.18 -4.06
C LYS A 151 3.79 17.26 -5.40
N ARG A 152 3.97 16.12 -6.07
CA ARG A 152 4.73 16.02 -7.33
C ARG A 152 4.06 16.75 -8.49
N LEU A 153 2.75 16.92 -8.44
CA LEU A 153 1.99 17.50 -9.55
C LEU A 153 1.83 19.02 -9.45
N VAL A 154 1.87 19.60 -8.24
CA VAL A 154 1.37 20.97 -8.02
C VAL A 154 2.40 21.92 -7.41
N THR A 155 3.50 21.43 -6.83
CA THR A 155 4.36 22.30 -6.00
C THR A 155 5.85 22.18 -6.31
N LEU A 156 6.49 23.32 -6.60
CA LEU A 156 7.96 23.45 -6.58
C LEU A 156 8.50 23.62 -5.15
N TYR A 157 7.67 24.15 -4.27
CA TYR A 157 7.95 24.37 -2.85
C TYR A 157 6.64 24.32 -2.05
N VAL A 158 6.68 23.67 -0.89
CA VAL A 158 5.60 23.69 0.10
C VAL A 158 6.23 23.93 1.46
N ASP A 159 5.63 24.81 2.26
CA ASP A 159 6.02 24.98 3.66
C ASP A 159 5.79 23.64 4.39
N PRO A 160 6.79 23.08 5.10
CA PRO A 160 6.68 21.78 5.76
C PRO A 160 5.45 21.63 6.66
N LYS A 161 4.89 22.73 7.20
CA LYS A 161 3.67 22.67 8.02
C LYS A 161 2.42 22.24 7.26
N TYR A 162 2.41 22.33 5.93
CA TYR A 162 1.31 21.85 5.07
C TYR A 162 1.60 20.48 4.48
N ASP A 163 2.81 19.94 4.65
CA ASP A 163 3.20 18.62 4.14
C ASP A 163 2.79 17.52 5.13
N LEU A 164 1.83 16.69 4.71
CA LEU A 164 1.26 15.62 5.50
C LEU A 164 2.00 14.29 5.33
N THR A 165 3.01 14.21 4.46
CA THR A 165 3.66 12.95 4.05
C THR A 165 4.13 12.12 5.23
N GLU A 166 4.95 12.69 6.12
CA GLU A 166 5.49 11.96 7.28
C GLU A 166 4.38 11.55 8.25
N ARG A 167 3.35 12.40 8.40
CA ARG A 167 2.24 12.15 9.31
C ARG A 167 1.37 11.00 8.82
N VAL A 168 1.01 11.01 7.54
CA VAL A 168 0.21 9.95 6.89
C VAL A 168 0.97 8.64 6.93
N LEU A 169 2.26 8.65 6.58
CA LEU A 169 3.12 7.47 6.67
C LEU A 169 3.16 6.89 8.08
N LYS A 170 3.35 7.73 9.10
CA LYS A 170 3.34 7.29 10.50
C LYS A 170 2.00 6.66 10.89
N LEU A 171 0.88 7.28 10.51
CA LEU A 171 -0.45 6.76 10.82
C LEU A 171 -0.72 5.40 10.16
N LEU A 172 -0.27 5.19 8.92
CA LEU A 172 -0.36 3.88 8.25
C LEU A 172 0.44 2.82 8.99
N ASN A 173 1.71 3.10 9.29
CA ASN A 173 2.58 2.16 10.00
C ASN A 173 2.04 1.85 11.41
N ASP A 174 1.63 2.87 12.16
CA ASP A 174 1.04 2.69 13.50
C ASP A 174 -0.25 1.84 13.46
N THR A 175 -1.05 1.95 12.38
CA THR A 175 -2.28 1.16 12.19
C THR A 175 -1.93 -0.28 11.85
N TYR A 176 -1.01 -0.48 10.91
CA TYR A 176 -0.54 -1.79 10.50
C TYR A 176 0.09 -2.58 11.65
N GLU A 177 0.95 -1.95 12.46
CA GLU A 177 1.55 -2.58 13.64
C GLU A 177 0.51 -3.06 14.66
N LYS A 178 -0.58 -2.29 14.84
CA LYS A 178 -1.68 -2.66 15.74
C LYS A 178 -2.49 -3.82 15.19
N GLU A 179 -2.71 -3.89 13.88
CA GLU A 179 -3.39 -5.02 13.22
C GLU A 179 -2.56 -6.31 13.39
N GLN A 180 -1.26 -6.25 13.09
CA GLN A 180 -0.32 -7.36 13.28
C GLN A 180 -0.29 -7.86 14.72
N SER A 181 -0.30 -6.95 15.69
CA SER A 181 -0.28 -7.30 17.12
C SER A 181 -1.56 -8.03 17.57
N LYS A 182 -2.72 -7.68 16.99
CA LYS A 182 -4.00 -8.35 17.29
C LYS A 182 -4.03 -9.75 16.69
N ASP A 183 -3.59 -9.90 15.45
CA ASP A 183 -3.54 -11.20 14.78
C ASP A 183 -2.57 -12.17 15.47
N ALA A 184 -1.45 -11.66 15.98
CA ALA A 184 -0.49 -12.43 16.77
C ALA A 184 -1.05 -12.88 18.14
N GLN A 185 -1.90 -12.07 18.78
CA GLN A 185 -2.53 -12.41 20.06
C GLN A 185 -3.73 -13.36 19.91
N GLN A 186 -4.38 -13.35 18.74
CA GLN A 186 -5.53 -14.21 18.45
C GLN A 186 -5.13 -15.59 17.88
N SER A 187 -3.89 -15.72 17.42
CA SER A 187 -3.27 -16.98 16.95
C SER A 187 -2.42 -17.69 18.01
N ALA A 188 -2.28 -17.12 19.22
CA ALA A 188 -1.63 -17.79 20.33
C ALA A 188 -2.47 -19.00 20.80
N PRO A 189 -1.89 -20.22 20.89
CA PRO A 189 -2.60 -21.39 21.39
C PRO A 189 -3.12 -21.11 22.82
N PRO A 190 -4.32 -21.63 23.19
CA PRO A 190 -4.84 -21.45 24.54
C PRO A 190 -3.81 -21.89 25.57
N PRO A 191 -3.66 -21.17 26.71
CA PRO A 191 -2.78 -21.64 27.78
C PRO A 191 -3.22 -23.05 28.16
N GLU A 192 -2.31 -24.01 28.03
CA GLU A 192 -2.53 -25.38 28.43
C GLU A 192 -3.02 -25.34 29.88
N THR A 193 -4.29 -25.72 30.08
CA THR A 193 -4.86 -25.90 31.40
C THR A 193 -3.95 -26.91 32.10
N GLU A 194 -3.22 -26.47 33.13
CA GLU A 194 -2.53 -27.36 34.06
C GLU A 194 -3.60 -28.31 34.62
N THR A 195 -3.76 -29.46 33.99
CA THR A 195 -4.51 -30.59 34.54
C THR A 195 -3.74 -31.01 35.76
N GLY A 196 -4.35 -30.70 36.91
CA GLY A 196 -3.82 -30.96 38.23
C GLY A 196 -3.22 -32.35 38.31
N LYS A 197 -1.96 -32.39 38.76
CA LYS A 197 -1.42 -33.57 39.44
C LYS A 197 -2.23 -33.76 40.73
N GLU A 198 -3.39 -34.38 40.63
CA GLU A 198 -4.16 -34.84 41.76
C GLU A 198 -4.32 -36.36 41.65
N GLY A 199 -3.65 -37.05 42.57
CA GLY A 199 -4.03 -38.40 42.97
C GLY A 199 -3.28 -39.56 42.31
N GLU A 200 -2.13 -39.93 42.87
CA GLU A 200 -1.85 -41.37 43.02
C GLU A 200 -1.23 -41.61 44.40
N LYS A 201 -2.14 -41.79 45.39
CA LYS A 201 -1.89 -42.51 46.63
C LYS A 201 -2.52 -43.89 46.50
N ASN A 202 -1.86 -44.89 47.09
CA ASN A 202 -2.28 -46.27 47.38
C ASN A 202 -2.03 -47.20 46.18
N ASN A 203 -1.30 -48.32 46.26
CA ASN A 203 -1.12 -49.29 47.35
C ASN A 203 0.10 -50.18 47.05
#